data_AF-A0A7K4IRC2-F1
#
_entry.id   AF-A0A7K4IRC2-F1
#
_cell.length_a   1.000
_cell.length_b   1.000
_cell.length_c   1.000
_cell.angle_alpha   90.00
_cell.angle_beta   90.00
_cell.angle_gamma   90.00
#
_symmetry.space_group_name_H-M   'P 1'
#
loop_
_entity.id
_entity.type
_entity.pdbx_description
1 polymer ?
#
loop_
_entity_poly.entity_id
_entity_poly.type
_entity_poly.pdbx_seq_one_letter_code
_entity_poly.pdbx_strand_id
1 'polypeptide(L)'
;MSISEGARQVLRDVGLNAYEIDVYKALLEGGQITAMEISKKANVPYSKIYEVLNSLKDKGWIRSVDARPTKYYPIPPLEALAVAKTRVEDKYANWEQTVAGELQPLYEKRELVERPDILILHGQQGVLAKLEETLKKATKEIVIAAPEFAKTIFAAVPSFLEVLQKTRVNIKLMVAGKPEEWANLRRAIGIGELRARDQMFGGGVIVDGREAILVLGEEKPSLVIWSNHASLVRFAREYFQFLWDSSKKT
;
A
#
# COMPACT_ATOMS: atom_id res chain seq x y z
N MET A 1 18.25 -41.85 9.52
CA MET A 1 16.90 -41.60 8.94
C MET A 1 17.00 -40.34 8.09
N SER A 2 16.42 -40.31 6.88
CA SER A 2 16.47 -39.07 6.10
C SER A 2 15.53 -38.03 6.70
N ILE A 3 16.03 -36.83 6.98
CA ILE A 3 15.19 -35.68 7.32
C ILE A 3 14.28 -35.37 6.12
N SER A 4 13.03 -34.98 6.39
CA SER A 4 12.08 -34.60 5.34
C SER A 4 12.49 -33.31 4.65
N GLU A 5 12.01 -33.08 3.42
CA GLU A 5 12.30 -31.83 2.71
C GLU A 5 11.73 -30.61 3.46
N GLY A 6 10.58 -30.78 4.14
CA GLY A 6 10.02 -29.74 5.02
C GLY A 6 10.97 -29.37 6.15
N ALA A 7 11.61 -30.34 6.81
CA ALA A 7 12.60 -30.06 7.85
C ALA A 7 13.84 -29.36 7.30
N ARG A 8 14.30 -29.72 6.09
CA ARG A 8 15.39 -29.02 5.42
C ARG A 8 15.03 -27.56 5.13
N GLN A 9 13.81 -27.30 4.66
CA GLN A 9 13.34 -25.94 4.40
C GLN A 9 13.32 -25.10 5.67
N VAL A 10 12.79 -25.64 6.78
CA VAL A 10 12.79 -24.92 8.07
C VAL A 10 14.20 -24.54 8.50
N LEU A 11 15.18 -25.45 8.38
CA LEU A 11 16.57 -25.14 8.73
C LEU A 11 17.18 -24.07 7.82
N ARG A 12 16.80 -24.04 6.53
CA ARG A 12 17.19 -22.96 5.61
C ARG A 12 16.62 -21.61 6.04
N ASP A 13 15.34 -21.58 6.42
CA ASP A 13 14.66 -20.35 6.85
C ASP A 13 15.25 -19.80 8.16
N VAL A 14 15.74 -20.68 9.03
CA VAL A 14 16.48 -20.30 10.26
C VAL A 14 17.92 -19.86 9.96
N GLY A 15 18.38 -19.97 8.72
CA GLY A 15 19.65 -19.41 8.25
C GLY A 15 20.79 -20.42 8.12
N LEU A 16 20.49 -21.72 8.00
CA LEU A 16 21.50 -22.74 7.67
C LEU A 16 21.57 -22.98 6.16
N ASN A 17 22.77 -23.12 5.62
CA ASN A 17 23.00 -23.51 4.24
C ASN A 17 22.96 -25.04 4.07
N ALA A 18 22.98 -25.52 2.82
CA ALA A 18 22.88 -26.95 2.52
C ALA A 18 23.98 -27.79 3.18
N TYR A 19 25.23 -27.34 3.14
CA TYR A 19 26.36 -28.04 3.77
C TYR A 19 26.23 -28.09 5.30
N GLU A 20 25.80 -26.99 5.91
CA GLU A 20 25.56 -26.91 7.35
C GLU A 20 24.45 -27.87 7.79
N ILE A 21 23.38 -27.98 7.01
CA ILE A 21 22.28 -28.92 7.27
C ILE A 21 22.79 -30.37 7.22
N ASP A 22 23.56 -30.73 6.18
CA ASP A 22 24.09 -32.08 6.02
C ASP A 22 25.10 -32.44 7.13
N VAL A 23 25.94 -31.48 7.53
CA VAL A 23 26.89 -31.64 8.65
C VAL A 23 26.16 -31.77 9.99
N TYR A 24 25.18 -30.91 10.26
CA TYR A 24 24.40 -30.98 11.49
C TYR A 24 23.61 -32.28 11.58
N LYS A 25 23.03 -32.75 10.47
CA LYS A 25 22.39 -34.08 10.40
C LYS A 25 23.38 -35.20 10.72
N ALA A 26 24.58 -35.18 10.13
CA ALA A 26 25.60 -36.20 10.39
C ALA A 26 26.03 -36.22 11.87
N LEU A 27 26.04 -35.06 12.53
CA LEU A 27 26.28 -34.93 13.97
C LEU A 27 25.11 -35.45 14.82
N LEU A 28 23.85 -35.18 14.43
CA LEU A 28 22.68 -35.74 15.10
C LEU A 28 22.65 -37.28 15.05
N GLU A 29 23.05 -37.88 13.92
CA GLU A 29 23.12 -39.34 13.77
C GLU A 29 24.38 -39.95 14.40
N GLY A 30 25.48 -39.20 14.43
CA GLY A 30 26.79 -39.67 14.89
C GLY A 30 27.12 -39.36 16.34
N GLY A 31 26.39 -38.45 16.99
CA GLY A 31 26.71 -37.94 18.32
C GLY A 31 28.03 -37.14 18.30
N GLN A 32 29.05 -37.66 18.98
CA GLN A 32 30.34 -37.00 19.13
C GLN A 32 31.40 -37.63 18.22
N ILE A 33 31.75 -36.94 17.12
CA ILE A 33 32.65 -37.45 16.07
C ILE A 33 33.65 -36.39 15.59
N THR A 34 34.70 -36.83 14.90
CA THR A 34 35.79 -35.99 14.40
C THR A 34 35.45 -35.31 13.07
N ALA A 35 36.15 -34.23 12.71
CA ALA A 35 35.97 -33.55 11.42
C ALA A 35 36.10 -34.49 10.20
N MET A 36 37.01 -35.46 10.27
CA MET A 36 37.21 -36.46 9.20
C MET A 36 36.00 -37.39 9.05
N GLU A 37 35.43 -37.85 10.17
CA GLU A 37 34.23 -38.70 10.16
C GLU A 37 33.00 -37.91 9.68
N ILE A 38 32.87 -36.66 10.10
CA ILE A 38 31.79 -35.77 9.68
C ILE A 38 31.86 -35.53 8.16
N SER A 39 33.04 -35.19 7.63
CA SER A 39 33.24 -34.98 6.18
C SER A 39 32.78 -36.17 5.35
N LYS A 40 33.12 -37.40 5.79
CA LYS A 40 32.69 -38.63 5.13
C LYS A 40 31.18 -38.87 5.24
N LYS A 41 30.60 -38.71 6.44
CA LYS A 41 29.17 -38.95 6.68
C LYS A 41 28.26 -37.91 6.01
N ALA A 42 28.66 -36.65 6.02
CA ALA A 42 27.91 -35.53 5.45
C ALA A 42 28.17 -35.33 3.95
N ASN A 43 29.08 -36.12 3.35
CA ASN A 43 29.51 -35.95 1.96
C ASN A 43 29.99 -34.52 1.63
N VAL A 44 30.67 -33.88 2.59
CA VAL A 44 31.22 -32.53 2.45
C VAL A 44 32.73 -32.65 2.27
N PRO A 45 33.33 -32.00 1.24
CA PRO A 45 34.77 -32.04 1.03
C PRO A 45 35.56 -31.63 2.28
N TYR A 46 36.62 -32.38 2.59
CA TYR A 46 37.45 -32.12 3.77
C TYR A 46 38.07 -30.71 3.76
N SER A 47 38.31 -30.12 2.59
CA SER A 47 38.77 -28.73 2.45
C SER A 47 37.78 -27.68 2.96
N LYS A 48 36.48 -28.01 3.03
CA LYS A 48 35.41 -27.10 3.48
C LYS A 48 34.88 -27.42 4.88
N ILE A 49 35.24 -28.56 5.45
CA ILE A 49 34.57 -29.04 6.68
C ILE A 49 34.80 -28.11 7.87
N TYR A 50 36.01 -27.57 8.03
CA TYR A 50 36.32 -26.66 9.13
C TYR A 50 35.58 -25.33 9.02
N GLU A 51 35.40 -24.80 7.80
CA GLU A 51 34.59 -23.60 7.56
C GLU A 51 33.14 -23.81 7.98
N VAL A 52 32.55 -24.95 7.56
CA VAL A 52 31.16 -25.31 7.89
C VAL A 52 31.00 -25.55 9.40
N LEU A 53 31.94 -26.23 10.05
CA LEU A 53 31.92 -26.47 11.49
C LEU A 53 32.06 -25.18 12.30
N ASN A 54 32.95 -24.26 11.87
CA ASN A 54 33.09 -22.96 12.51
C ASN A 54 31.80 -22.14 12.36
N SER A 55 31.22 -22.08 11.17
CA SER A 55 29.95 -21.39 10.94
C SER A 55 28.81 -21.97 11.79
N LEU A 56 28.68 -23.30 11.86
CA LEU A 56 27.68 -23.95 12.73
C LEU A 56 27.91 -23.66 14.22
N LYS A 57 29.17 -23.62 14.66
CA LYS A 57 29.54 -23.30 16.04
C LYS A 57 29.19 -21.84 16.33
N ASP A 58 29.55 -20.93 15.44
CA ASP A 58 29.25 -19.50 15.54
C ASP A 58 27.75 -19.26 15.53
N LYS A 59 26.97 -20.03 14.76
CA LYS A 59 25.50 -20.01 14.75
C LYS A 59 24.86 -20.68 15.96
N GLY A 60 25.62 -21.37 16.81
CA GLY A 60 25.10 -22.02 18.02
C GLY A 60 24.38 -23.35 17.77
N TRP A 61 24.74 -24.07 16.71
CA TRP A 61 24.15 -25.38 16.39
C TRP A 61 25.00 -26.56 16.84
N ILE A 62 26.31 -26.35 17.05
CA ILE A 62 27.24 -27.40 17.47
C ILE A 62 28.20 -26.88 18.54
N ARG A 63 28.88 -27.80 19.21
CA ARG A 63 30.02 -27.52 20.10
C ARG A 63 31.18 -28.44 19.76
N SER A 64 32.36 -28.07 20.27
CA SER A 64 33.59 -28.86 20.15
C SER A 64 34.12 -29.22 21.53
N VAL A 65 34.78 -30.37 21.63
CA VAL A 65 35.61 -30.77 22.77
C VAL A 65 37.06 -30.82 22.28
N ASP A 66 37.94 -30.15 23.00
CA ASP A 66 39.39 -30.14 22.72
C ASP A 66 40.03 -31.48 23.12
N ALA A 67 39.73 -32.51 22.33
CA ALA A 67 40.37 -33.81 22.34
C ALA A 67 41.41 -33.90 21.21
N ARG A 68 42.22 -34.97 21.18
CA ARG A 68 43.13 -35.27 20.07
C ARG A 68 42.69 -36.56 19.37
N PRO A 69 42.12 -36.49 18.15
CA PRO A 69 41.69 -35.30 17.41
C PRO A 69 40.44 -34.61 18.01
N THR A 70 40.23 -33.33 17.69
CA THR A 70 39.07 -32.54 18.14
C THR A 70 37.78 -33.24 17.74
N LYS A 71 36.84 -33.31 18.68
CA LYS A 71 35.52 -33.89 18.44
C LYS A 71 34.45 -32.81 18.48
N TYR A 72 33.45 -32.95 17.62
CA TYR A 72 32.30 -32.06 17.52
C TYR A 72 31.04 -32.84 17.88
N TYR A 73 30.06 -32.14 18.45
CA TYR A 73 28.79 -32.71 18.85
C TYR A 73 27.66 -31.69 18.62
N PRO A 74 26.43 -32.16 18.30
CA PRO A 74 25.31 -31.27 18.05
C PRO A 74 24.79 -30.67 19.36
N ILE A 75 24.33 -29.43 19.30
CA ILE A 75 23.42 -28.88 20.32
C ILE A 75 22.00 -29.42 20.01
N PRO A 76 21.19 -29.78 21.02
CA PRO A 76 19.80 -30.22 20.80
C PRO A 76 19.01 -29.26 19.90
N PRO A 77 18.24 -29.74 18.90
CA PRO A 77 17.59 -28.87 17.91
C PRO A 77 16.70 -27.77 18.51
N LEU A 78 15.97 -28.06 19.59
CA LEU A 78 15.11 -27.07 20.26
C LEU A 78 15.92 -25.98 20.98
N GLU A 79 17.07 -26.34 21.57
CA GLU A 79 17.98 -25.37 22.19
C GLU A 79 18.65 -24.50 21.13
N ALA A 80 19.16 -25.11 20.05
CA ALA A 80 19.76 -24.37 18.94
C ALA A 80 18.76 -23.41 18.28
N LEU A 81 17.50 -23.84 18.13
CA LEU A 81 16.42 -23.00 17.60
C LEU A 81 16.11 -21.81 18.53
N ALA A 82 16.10 -22.00 19.85
CA ALA A 82 15.89 -20.91 20.80
C ALA A 82 16.99 -19.85 20.74
N VAL A 83 18.25 -20.29 20.60
CA VAL A 83 19.40 -19.39 20.38
C VAL A 83 19.26 -18.65 19.06
N ALA A 84 18.87 -19.34 17.98
CA ALA A 84 18.65 -18.71 16.68
C ALA A 84 17.54 -17.65 16.73
N LYS A 85 16.42 -17.94 17.42
CA LYS A 85 15.32 -17.00 17.65
C LYS A 85 15.81 -15.72 18.33
N THR A 86 16.51 -15.86 19.45
CA THR A 86 17.02 -14.72 20.23
C THR A 86 17.91 -13.81 19.37
N ARG A 87 18.78 -14.40 18.54
CA ARG A 87 19.65 -13.64 17.63
C ARG A 87 18.88 -12.88 16.55
N VAL A 88 17.75 -13.42 16.08
CA VAL A 88 16.90 -12.73 15.10
C VAL A 88 16.18 -11.57 15.78
N GLU A 89 15.69 -11.76 17.00
CA GLU A 89 15.06 -10.70 17.81
C GLU A 89 16.06 -9.55 18.06
N ASP A 90 17.29 -9.85 18.47
CA ASP A 90 18.35 -8.84 18.66
C ASP A 90 18.69 -8.09 17.37
N LYS A 91 18.77 -8.80 16.23
CA LYS A 91 19.00 -8.19 14.92
C LYS A 91 17.84 -7.29 14.52
N TYR A 92 16.61 -7.71 14.76
CA TYR A 92 15.42 -6.95 14.43
C TYR A 92 15.38 -5.64 15.22
N ALA A 93 15.67 -5.69 16.53
CA ALA A 93 15.75 -4.50 17.37
C ALA A 93 16.80 -3.50 16.83
N ASN A 94 17.97 -3.99 16.41
CA ASN A 94 18.99 -3.14 15.79
C ASN A 94 18.52 -2.54 14.45
N TRP A 95 17.85 -3.33 13.60
CA TRP A 95 17.30 -2.83 12.34
C TRP A 95 16.26 -1.74 12.57
N GLU A 96 15.33 -1.97 13.51
CA GLU A 96 14.31 -1.00 13.89
C GLU A 96 14.94 0.31 14.36
N GLN A 97 15.96 0.24 15.22
CA GLN A 97 16.68 1.41 15.70
C GLN A 97 17.35 2.18 14.56
N THR A 98 18.02 1.50 13.62
CA THR A 98 18.65 2.15 12.46
C THR A 98 17.61 2.76 11.52
N VAL A 99 16.52 2.04 11.23
CA VAL A 99 15.45 2.53 10.35
C VAL A 99 14.78 3.75 10.97
N ALA A 100 14.40 3.68 12.25
CA ALA A 100 13.74 4.79 12.94
C ALA A 100 14.68 5.98 13.22
N GLY A 101 15.95 5.73 13.48
CA GLY A 101 16.93 6.78 13.82
C GLY A 101 17.56 7.47 12.62
N GLU A 102 17.75 6.76 11.51
CA GLU A 102 18.47 7.29 10.34
C GLU A 102 17.58 7.45 9.12
N LEU A 103 16.75 6.45 8.79
CA LEU A 103 15.98 6.47 7.54
C LEU A 103 14.65 7.22 7.67
N GLN A 104 13.94 7.04 8.78
CA GLN A 104 12.67 7.73 9.04
C GLN A 104 12.83 9.25 9.04
N PRO A 105 13.86 9.84 9.68
CA PRO A 105 14.08 11.28 9.61
C PRO A 105 14.47 11.75 8.20
N LEU A 106 15.11 10.92 7.37
CA LEU A 106 15.37 11.27 5.96
C LEU A 106 14.09 11.29 5.13
N TYR A 107 13.14 10.41 5.44
CA TYR A 107 11.80 10.43 4.85
C TYR A 107 11.03 11.68 5.29
N GLU A 108 11.05 12.02 6.58
CA GLU A 108 10.33 13.16 7.16
C GLU A 108 10.97 14.52 6.85
N LYS A 109 12.30 14.59 6.73
CA LYS A 109 13.06 15.81 6.38
C LYS A 109 12.90 16.22 4.92
N ARG A 110 12.37 15.35 4.06
CA ARG A 110 11.79 15.86 2.83
C ARG A 110 10.59 16.68 3.29
N GLU A 111 10.78 18.00 3.35
CA GLU A 111 9.68 18.95 3.24
C GLU A 111 8.64 18.31 2.34
N LEU A 112 7.39 18.31 2.79
CA LEU A 112 6.24 18.01 1.96
C LEU A 112 6.40 18.81 0.66
N VAL A 113 7.09 18.23 -0.32
CA VAL A 113 6.69 18.30 -1.70
C VAL A 113 5.32 17.66 -1.57
N GLU A 114 4.31 18.49 -1.30
CA GLU A 114 2.98 18.28 -1.83
C GLU A 114 3.27 17.73 -3.21
N ARG A 115 3.16 16.41 -3.38
CA ARG A 115 2.92 15.89 -4.71
C ARG A 115 1.51 16.37 -4.91
N PRO A 116 1.25 17.44 -5.69
CA PRO A 116 -0.09 17.62 -6.19
C PRO A 116 -0.43 16.31 -6.90
N ASP A 117 -1.27 15.50 -6.26
CA ASP A 117 -1.61 14.20 -6.80
C ASP A 117 -2.63 14.47 -7.91
N ILE A 118 -2.13 14.65 -9.13
CA ILE A 118 -2.97 14.61 -10.31
C ILE A 118 -3.16 13.14 -10.62
N LEU A 119 -4.31 12.59 -10.23
CA LEU A 119 -4.70 11.22 -10.54
C LEU A 119 -5.58 11.20 -11.78
N ILE A 120 -5.11 10.51 -12.80
CA ILE A 120 -5.90 10.18 -13.97
C ILE A 120 -6.58 8.84 -13.69
N LEU A 121 -7.89 8.87 -13.54
CA LEU A 121 -8.72 7.71 -13.25
C LEU A 121 -9.33 7.18 -14.53
N HIS A 122 -9.21 5.86 -14.71
CA HIS A 122 -9.81 5.12 -15.80
C HIS A 122 -10.82 4.10 -15.26
N GLY A 123 -11.90 3.91 -16.02
CA GLY A 123 -12.94 2.94 -15.71
C GLY A 123 -13.88 3.41 -14.60
N GLN A 124 -15.11 2.92 -14.67
CA GLN A 124 -16.20 3.41 -13.82
C GLN A 124 -15.90 3.24 -12.32
N GLN A 125 -15.46 2.05 -11.89
CA GLN A 125 -15.26 1.72 -10.47
C GLN A 125 -14.23 2.63 -9.77
N GLY A 126 -13.11 2.92 -10.42
CA GLY A 126 -12.08 3.80 -9.86
C GLY A 126 -12.56 5.23 -9.68
N VAL A 127 -13.34 5.73 -10.65
CA VAL A 127 -14.00 7.04 -10.56
C VAL A 127 -14.98 7.08 -9.38
N LEU A 128 -15.79 6.02 -9.20
CA LEU A 128 -16.79 5.97 -8.13
C LEU A 128 -16.15 5.99 -6.75
N ALA A 129 -15.16 5.12 -6.53
CA ALA A 129 -14.45 5.04 -5.27
C ALA A 129 -13.83 6.39 -4.90
N LYS A 130 -13.19 7.07 -5.87
CA LYS A 130 -12.56 8.36 -5.61
C LYS A 130 -13.58 9.48 -5.36
N LEU A 131 -14.68 9.49 -6.09
CA LEU A 131 -15.76 10.46 -5.91
C LEU A 131 -16.38 10.34 -4.50
N GLU A 132 -16.70 9.11 -4.07
CA GLU A 132 -17.22 8.86 -2.72
C GLU A 132 -16.21 9.26 -1.62
N GLU A 133 -14.93 8.90 -1.79
CA GLU A 133 -13.87 9.27 -0.85
C GLU A 133 -13.78 10.80 -0.70
N THR A 134 -13.80 11.52 -1.82
CA THR A 134 -13.65 12.99 -1.85
C THR A 134 -14.84 13.69 -1.19
N LEU A 135 -16.07 13.24 -1.48
CA LEU A 135 -17.28 13.83 -0.91
C LEU A 135 -17.42 13.61 0.60
N LYS A 136 -17.01 12.44 1.11
CA LYS A 136 -17.04 12.14 2.56
C LYS A 136 -16.16 13.08 3.38
N LYS A 137 -15.17 13.73 2.76
CA LYS A 137 -14.28 14.71 3.39
C LYS A 137 -14.84 16.13 3.40
N ALA A 138 -15.99 16.37 2.76
CA ALA A 138 -16.59 17.70 2.67
C ALA A 138 -17.03 18.22 4.04
N THR A 139 -16.63 19.45 4.37
CA THR A 139 -16.93 20.09 5.66
C THR A 139 -17.58 21.46 5.55
N LYS A 140 -17.46 22.13 4.40
CA LYS A 140 -17.93 23.50 4.18
C LYS A 140 -18.86 23.60 2.97
N GLU A 141 -18.38 23.20 1.80
CA GLU A 141 -19.11 23.34 0.55
C GLU A 141 -18.77 22.26 -0.48
N ILE A 142 -19.75 21.93 -1.32
CA ILE A 142 -19.57 21.11 -2.51
C ILE A 142 -20.11 21.89 -3.71
N VAL A 143 -19.31 21.99 -4.75
CA VAL A 143 -19.66 22.66 -6.00
C VAL A 143 -19.69 21.63 -7.11
N ILE A 144 -20.81 21.54 -7.83
CA ILE A 144 -21.04 20.50 -8.84
C ILE A 144 -21.40 21.16 -10.17
N ALA A 145 -20.63 20.84 -11.22
CA ALA A 145 -20.97 21.15 -12.61
C ALA A 145 -21.33 19.85 -13.34
N ALA A 146 -22.57 19.75 -13.78
CA ALA A 146 -23.17 18.55 -14.34
C ALA A 146 -23.57 18.76 -15.82
N PRO A 147 -22.67 18.50 -16.78
CA PRO A 147 -22.97 18.51 -18.20
C PRO A 147 -23.93 17.37 -18.59
N GLU A 148 -24.53 17.42 -19.78
CA GLU A 148 -25.54 16.43 -20.19
C GLU A 148 -25.03 14.98 -20.14
N PHE A 149 -23.78 14.75 -20.57
CA PHE A 149 -23.17 13.41 -20.52
C PHE A 149 -22.98 12.89 -19.08
N ALA A 150 -22.95 13.78 -18.07
CA ALA A 150 -22.82 13.38 -16.68
C ALA A 150 -24.11 12.74 -16.14
N LYS A 151 -25.26 12.91 -16.80
CA LYS A 151 -26.53 12.22 -16.44
C LYS A 151 -26.32 10.72 -16.29
N THR A 152 -25.59 10.11 -17.23
CA THR A 152 -25.28 8.67 -17.20
C THR A 152 -24.38 8.30 -16.02
N ILE A 153 -23.42 9.15 -15.67
CA ILE A 153 -22.56 8.95 -14.50
C ILE A 153 -23.42 9.00 -13.24
N PHE A 154 -24.23 10.05 -13.02
CA PHE A 154 -25.04 10.15 -11.81
C PHE A 154 -26.13 9.07 -11.72
N ALA A 155 -26.71 8.66 -12.85
CA ALA A 155 -27.67 7.55 -12.88
C ALA A 155 -27.04 6.21 -12.47
N ALA A 156 -25.76 6.01 -12.81
CA ALA A 156 -25.04 4.78 -12.48
C ALA A 156 -24.46 4.77 -11.06
N VAL A 157 -24.67 5.84 -10.27
CA VAL A 157 -24.07 5.99 -8.94
C VAL A 157 -25.13 6.44 -7.92
N PRO A 158 -26.06 5.55 -7.53
CA PRO A 158 -27.05 5.88 -6.51
C PRO A 158 -26.42 6.26 -5.16
N SER A 159 -25.28 5.63 -4.82
CA SER A 159 -24.51 5.92 -3.60
C SER A 159 -24.02 7.36 -3.53
N PHE A 160 -23.73 7.99 -4.67
CA PHE A 160 -23.34 9.41 -4.73
C PHE A 160 -24.49 10.31 -4.24
N LEU A 161 -25.72 10.03 -4.67
CA LEU A 161 -26.90 10.77 -4.22
C LEU A 161 -27.13 10.58 -2.71
N GLU A 162 -26.92 9.38 -2.18
CA GLU A 162 -27.02 9.11 -0.75
C GLU A 162 -25.95 9.84 0.08
N VAL A 163 -24.71 9.91 -0.43
CA VAL A 163 -23.63 10.66 0.23
C VAL A 163 -23.98 12.15 0.27
N LEU A 164 -24.48 12.72 -0.83
CA LEU A 164 -24.92 14.11 -0.87
C LEU A 164 -26.10 14.41 0.08
N GLN A 165 -27.03 13.46 0.26
CA GLN A 165 -28.13 13.63 1.22
C GLN A 165 -27.66 13.62 2.68
N LYS A 166 -26.58 12.89 2.98
CA LYS A 166 -26.02 12.77 4.33
C LYS A 166 -25.09 13.92 4.69
N THR A 167 -24.51 14.61 3.70
CA THR A 167 -23.66 15.77 3.95
C THR A 167 -24.51 16.99 4.31
N ARG A 168 -24.14 17.69 5.38
CA ARG A 168 -24.80 18.93 5.85
C ARG A 168 -24.06 20.18 5.41
N VAL A 169 -23.47 20.14 4.22
CA VAL A 169 -22.62 21.21 3.68
C VAL A 169 -23.38 22.00 2.62
N ASN A 170 -22.94 23.23 2.32
CA ASN A 170 -23.60 24.02 1.29
C ASN A 170 -23.30 23.45 -0.11
N ILE A 171 -24.33 23.19 -0.91
CA ILE A 171 -24.17 22.60 -2.24
C ILE A 171 -24.62 23.61 -3.31
N LYS A 172 -23.72 23.92 -4.25
CA LYS A 172 -24.02 24.68 -5.47
C LYS A 172 -24.02 23.74 -6.66
N LEU A 173 -25.17 23.62 -7.33
CA LEU A 173 -25.34 22.74 -8.48
C LEU A 173 -25.60 23.54 -9.74
N MET A 174 -24.78 23.32 -10.75
CA MET A 174 -25.00 23.80 -12.11
C MET A 174 -25.26 22.63 -13.05
N VAL A 175 -26.32 22.70 -13.84
CA VAL A 175 -26.72 21.64 -14.78
C VAL A 175 -26.77 22.15 -16.21
N ALA A 176 -26.45 21.28 -17.17
CA ALA A 176 -26.66 21.55 -18.59
C ALA A 176 -28.03 21.01 -19.03
N GLY A 177 -28.70 21.76 -19.91
CA GLY A 177 -30.01 21.43 -20.43
C GLY A 177 -31.14 21.76 -19.45
N LYS A 178 -32.24 21.02 -19.56
CA LYS A 178 -33.48 21.30 -18.82
C LYS A 178 -33.39 20.85 -17.35
N PRO A 179 -33.66 21.72 -16.35
CA PRO A 179 -33.60 21.38 -14.93
C PRO A 179 -34.45 20.17 -14.52
N GLU A 180 -35.57 19.94 -15.21
CA GLU A 180 -36.51 18.85 -14.94
C GLU A 180 -35.86 17.48 -15.15
N GLU A 181 -34.92 17.38 -16.09
CA GLU A 181 -34.17 16.15 -16.39
C GLU A 181 -33.18 15.79 -15.27
N TRP A 182 -32.94 16.72 -14.34
CA TRP A 182 -32.03 16.56 -13.20
C TRP A 182 -32.79 16.35 -11.88
N ALA A 183 -34.08 15.97 -11.93
CA ALA A 183 -34.95 15.85 -10.76
C ALA A 183 -34.38 14.96 -9.64
N ASN A 184 -33.71 13.85 -9.99
CA ASN A 184 -33.11 12.95 -8.99
C ASN A 184 -31.94 13.61 -8.26
N LEU A 185 -31.07 14.30 -8.98
CA LEU A 185 -29.93 15.02 -8.41
C LEU A 185 -30.41 16.21 -7.54
N ARG A 186 -31.42 16.94 -8.03
CA ARG A 186 -32.09 18.00 -7.27
C ARG A 186 -32.67 17.49 -5.96
N ARG A 187 -33.35 16.33 -5.97
CA ARG A 187 -33.92 15.71 -4.78
C ARG A 187 -32.85 15.27 -3.79
N ALA A 188 -31.71 14.78 -4.28
CA ALA A 188 -30.59 14.33 -3.44
C ALA A 188 -29.89 15.49 -2.72
N ILE A 189 -29.74 16.63 -3.38
CA ILE A 189 -29.07 17.80 -2.82
C ILE A 189 -29.96 18.52 -1.79
N GLY A 190 -31.28 18.46 -1.96
CA GLY A 190 -32.20 19.15 -1.06
C GLY A 190 -32.10 20.67 -1.22
N ILE A 191 -31.73 21.38 -0.14
CA ILE A 191 -31.59 22.85 -0.13
C ILE A 191 -30.18 23.21 -0.62
N GLY A 192 -30.06 23.49 -1.90
CA GLY A 192 -28.85 24.01 -2.54
C GLY A 192 -29.21 25.03 -3.62
N GLU A 193 -28.26 25.88 -3.99
CA GLU A 193 -28.47 26.78 -5.14
C GLU A 193 -28.39 25.95 -6.43
N LEU A 194 -29.40 26.10 -7.30
CA LEU A 194 -29.46 25.46 -8.61
C LEU A 194 -29.41 26.51 -9.72
N ARG A 195 -28.57 26.29 -10.73
CA ARG A 195 -28.59 27.08 -11.96
C ARG A 195 -28.49 26.18 -13.19
N ALA A 196 -29.09 26.62 -14.28
CA ALA A 196 -29.08 25.89 -15.54
C ALA A 196 -28.40 26.71 -16.66
N ARG A 197 -27.79 25.98 -17.58
CA ARG A 197 -27.16 26.51 -18.79
C ARG A 197 -27.46 25.62 -19.99
N ASP A 198 -27.36 26.20 -21.18
CA ASP A 198 -27.59 25.45 -22.41
C ASP A 198 -26.45 24.44 -22.69
N GLN A 199 -25.19 24.82 -22.43
CA GLN A 199 -24.02 23.97 -22.70
C GLN A 199 -22.89 24.15 -21.67
N MET A 200 -22.10 23.08 -21.49
CA MET A 200 -20.86 23.04 -20.70
C MET A 200 -19.83 22.14 -21.40
N PHE A 201 -18.58 22.62 -21.50
CA PHE A 201 -17.48 21.88 -22.12
C PHE A 201 -16.98 20.70 -21.27
N GLY A 202 -17.06 20.86 -19.94
CA GLY A 202 -16.65 19.86 -18.97
C GLY A 202 -17.45 20.03 -17.68
N GLY A 203 -17.39 19.00 -16.86
CA GLY A 203 -18.06 18.95 -15.57
C GLY A 203 -17.10 18.59 -14.46
N GLY A 204 -17.65 18.41 -13.27
CA GLY A 204 -16.85 18.02 -12.14
C GLY A 204 -17.47 18.34 -10.80
N VAL A 205 -16.69 18.03 -9.77
CA VAL A 205 -17.01 18.29 -8.37
C VAL A 205 -15.82 18.95 -7.71
N ILE A 206 -16.05 20.02 -6.96
CA ILE A 206 -15.05 20.69 -6.13
C ILE A 206 -15.52 20.62 -4.69
N VAL A 207 -14.64 20.18 -3.78
CA VAL A 207 -14.95 20.01 -2.35
C VAL A 207 -14.10 20.95 -1.52
N ASP A 208 -14.76 21.80 -0.73
CA ASP A 208 -14.17 22.79 0.19
C ASP A 208 -13.11 23.73 -0.42
N GLY A 209 -13.01 23.80 -1.76
CA GLY A 209 -11.92 24.48 -2.45
C GLY A 209 -10.54 23.83 -2.21
N ARG A 210 -10.49 22.55 -1.82
CA ARG A 210 -9.25 21.79 -1.54
C ARG A 210 -9.01 20.64 -2.51
N GLU A 211 -10.08 20.04 -3.02
CA GLU A 211 -10.01 18.92 -3.98
C GLU A 211 -10.94 19.20 -5.15
N ALA A 212 -10.51 18.82 -6.36
CA ALA A 212 -11.28 18.94 -7.59
C ALA A 212 -11.26 17.62 -8.37
N ILE A 213 -12.44 17.19 -8.82
CA ILE A 213 -12.64 16.12 -9.78
C ILE A 213 -13.15 16.76 -11.07
N LEU A 214 -12.41 16.59 -12.16
CA LEU A 214 -12.72 17.13 -13.47
C LEU A 214 -13.11 15.99 -14.41
N VAL A 215 -14.22 16.19 -15.12
CA VAL A 215 -14.71 15.27 -16.15
C VAL A 215 -14.73 16.04 -17.47
N LEU A 216 -13.88 15.62 -18.41
CA LEU A 216 -13.76 16.23 -19.73
C LEU A 216 -14.60 15.44 -20.74
N GLY A 217 -15.27 16.15 -21.66
CA GLY A 217 -16.37 15.59 -22.45
C GLY A 217 -15.95 14.74 -23.66
N GLU A 218 -16.30 13.46 -23.60
CA GLU A 218 -16.69 12.60 -24.72
C GLU A 218 -17.95 11.80 -24.31
N GLU A 219 -18.72 11.26 -25.28
CA GLU A 219 -19.97 10.50 -25.04
C GLU A 219 -19.83 9.34 -24.04
N LYS A 220 -18.60 8.86 -23.83
CA LYS A 220 -18.22 7.94 -22.75
C LYS A 220 -17.05 8.54 -21.98
N PRO A 221 -17.24 9.09 -20.77
CA PRO A 221 -16.15 9.65 -19.99
C PRO A 221 -15.21 8.53 -19.55
N SER A 222 -14.14 8.34 -20.32
CA SER A 222 -13.09 7.34 -20.09
C SER A 222 -11.97 7.87 -19.18
N LEU A 223 -12.01 9.19 -18.91
CA LEU A 223 -10.96 9.95 -18.24
C LEU A 223 -11.58 10.90 -17.21
N VAL A 224 -11.20 10.71 -15.95
CA VAL A 224 -11.53 11.64 -14.87
C VAL A 224 -10.25 12.05 -14.18
N ILE A 225 -10.06 13.35 -13.96
CA ILE A 225 -8.87 13.89 -13.31
C ILE A 225 -9.25 14.30 -11.89
N TRP A 226 -8.69 13.67 -10.88
CA TRP A 226 -8.75 14.17 -9.50
C TRP A 226 -7.45 14.93 -9.17
N SER A 227 -7.56 16.03 -8.44
CA SER A 227 -6.41 16.77 -7.93
C SER A 227 -6.71 17.50 -6.63
N ASN A 228 -5.71 17.53 -5.75
CA ASN A 228 -5.65 18.41 -4.57
C ASN A 228 -4.64 19.58 -4.77
N HIS A 229 -4.13 19.78 -5.99
CA HIS A 229 -3.22 20.88 -6.29
C HIS A 229 -3.93 22.22 -6.14
N ALA A 230 -3.46 23.09 -5.24
CA ALA A 230 -4.10 24.37 -4.95
C ALA A 230 -4.41 25.21 -6.21
N SER A 231 -3.44 25.36 -7.12
CA SER A 231 -3.64 26.06 -8.41
C SER A 231 -4.69 25.43 -9.32
N LEU A 232 -4.73 24.10 -9.47
CA LEU A 232 -5.74 23.44 -10.31
C LEU A 232 -7.13 23.53 -9.69
N VAL A 233 -7.24 23.35 -8.37
CA VAL A 233 -8.50 23.48 -7.66
C VAL A 233 -9.01 24.92 -7.75
N ARG A 234 -8.13 25.91 -7.60
CA ARG A 234 -8.45 27.33 -7.79
C ARG A 234 -8.90 27.61 -9.22
N PHE A 235 -8.19 27.12 -10.23
CA PHE A 235 -8.56 27.26 -11.64
C PHE A 235 -9.95 26.67 -11.92
N ALA A 236 -10.21 25.44 -11.46
CA ALA A 236 -11.52 24.79 -11.61
C ALA A 236 -12.64 25.61 -10.94
N ARG A 237 -12.36 26.18 -9.76
CA ARG A 237 -13.33 26.99 -9.01
C ARG A 237 -13.60 28.33 -9.70
N GLU A 238 -12.58 29.00 -10.21
CA GLU A 238 -12.72 30.24 -10.97
C GLU A 238 -13.50 29.99 -12.28
N TYR A 239 -13.21 28.89 -12.98
CA TYR A 239 -13.99 28.48 -14.16
C TYR A 239 -15.46 28.21 -13.81
N PHE A 240 -15.73 27.45 -12.74
CA PHE A 240 -17.09 27.25 -12.26
C PHE A 240 -17.79 28.58 -11.95
N GLN A 241 -17.13 29.47 -11.22
CA GLN A 241 -17.70 30.74 -10.80
C GLN A 241 -18.03 31.63 -12.01
N PHE A 242 -17.16 31.67 -13.01
CA PHE A 242 -17.42 32.36 -14.27
C PHE A 242 -18.68 31.81 -14.99
N LEU A 243 -18.82 30.48 -15.05
CA LEU A 243 -20.01 29.85 -15.60
C LEU A 243 -21.24 30.10 -14.71
N TRP A 244 -21.06 30.19 -13.40
CA TRP A 244 -22.14 30.41 -12.45
C TRP A 244 -22.73 31.80 -12.61
N ASP A 245 -21.89 32.83 -12.67
CA ASP A 245 -22.34 34.22 -12.75
C ASP A 245 -23.00 34.56 -14.07
N SER A 246 -22.59 33.89 -15.15
CA SER A 246 -23.22 34.03 -16.48
C SER A 246 -24.38 33.05 -16.74
N SER A 247 -24.82 32.29 -15.74
CA SER A 247 -25.94 31.33 -15.87
C SER A 247 -27.28 31.91 -15.40
N LYS A 248 -28.38 31.36 -15.93
CA LYS A 248 -29.74 31.76 -15.53
C LYS A 248 -30.09 31.12 -14.19
N LYS A 249 -30.58 31.92 -13.24
CA LYS A 249 -31.16 31.38 -12.00
C LYS A 249 -32.43 30.61 -12.35
N THR A 250 -32.57 29.41 -11.78
CA THR A 250 -33.73 28.52 -11.96
C THR A 250 -34.55 28.46 -10.68
#